data_AF-A0A1S0TL14-F1
#
_entry.id   AF-A0A1S0TL14-F1
#
_cell.length_a   1.000
_cell.length_b   1.000
_cell.length_c   1.000
_cell.angle_alpha   90.00
_cell.angle_beta   90.00
_cell.angle_gamma   90.00
#
_symmetry.space_group_name_H-M   'P 1'
#
loop_
_entity.id
_entity.type
_entity.pdbx_description
1 polymer ?
#
loop_
_entity_poly.entity_id
_entity_poly.type
_entity_poly.pdbx_seq_one_letter_code
_entity_poly.pdbx_strand_id
1 'polypeptide(L)' 'MALLDLDNIAPRLEGNSMISIPHYKIKDGKYAVYVIKVAIDSIIWTVERRYSDFVAFDLQRFEDRKKSFLPPKN' A
#
# COMPACT_ATOMS: atom_id res chain seq x y z
N MET A 1 -5.03 -12.73 27.95
CA MET A 1 -4.77 -11.64 26.99
C MET A 1 -4.56 -12.27 25.64
N ALA A 2 -5.39 -11.98 24.65
CA ALA A 2 -5.20 -12.51 23.30
C ALA A 2 -4.28 -11.57 22.52
N LEU A 3 -3.16 -12.09 22.03
CA LEU A 3 -2.30 -11.41 21.05
C LEU A 3 -3.05 -11.45 19.71
N LEU A 4 -3.42 -10.27 19.21
CA LEU A 4 -4.06 -10.14 17.91
C LEU A 4 -3.03 -10.54 16.85
N ASP A 5 -3.24 -11.69 16.21
CA ASP A 5 -2.40 -12.16 15.10
C ASP A 5 -2.70 -11.35 13.85
N LEU A 6 -1.93 -10.27 13.67
CA LEU A 6 -2.08 -9.33 12.55
C LEU A 6 -1.80 -9.99 11.19
N ASP A 7 -1.07 -11.10 11.16
CA ASP A 7 -0.76 -11.81 9.91
C ASP A 7 -1.95 -12.63 9.39
N ASN A 8 -2.90 -12.97 10.27
CA ASN A 8 -4.16 -13.63 9.93
C ASN A 8 -5.31 -12.67 9.57
N ILE A 9 -5.12 -11.36 9.77
CA ILE A 9 -6.05 -10.35 9.27
C ILE A 9 -5.62 -9.99 7.85
N ALA A 10 -5.68 -10.96 6.94
CA ALA A 10 -5.95 -10.57 5.56
C ALA A 10 -7.31 -9.84 5.64
N PRO A 11 -7.40 -8.54 5.31
CA PRO A 11 -8.70 -7.92 5.22
C PRO A 11 -9.37 -8.68 4.09
N ARG A 12 -10.27 -9.60 4.43
CA ARG A 12 -11.25 -10.08 3.47
C ARG A 12 -11.99 -8.80 3.09
N LEU A 13 -11.66 -8.27 1.92
CA LEU A 13 -12.29 -7.08 1.32
C LEU A 13 -13.73 -7.45 0.91
N GLU A 14 -14.50 -7.96 1.86
CA GLU A 14 -15.90 -8.37 1.72
C GLU A 14 -16.85 -7.22 2.11
N GLY A 15 -16.31 -6.11 2.61
CA GLY A 15 -17.04 -4.85 2.88
C GLY A 15 -16.81 -3.79 1.80
N ASN A 16 -17.49 -2.64 1.93
CA ASN A 16 -17.36 -1.48 1.04
C ASN A 16 -15.96 -0.85 1.19
N SER A 17 -14.95 -1.49 0.62
CA SER A 17 -13.57 -1.04 0.66
C SER A 17 -13.25 -0.19 -0.56
N MET A 18 -12.60 0.96 -0.33
CA MET A 18 -12.12 1.84 -1.38
C MET A 18 -10.65 2.19 -1.11
N ILE A 19 -9.78 1.92 -2.08
CA ILE A 19 -8.39 2.32 -2.05
C ILE A 19 -8.16 3.27 -3.23
N SER A 20 -7.53 4.41 -2.96
CA SER A 20 -7.20 5.40 -4.01
C SER A 20 -5.87 6.07 -3.74
N ILE A 21 -5.20 6.49 -4.81
CA ILE A 21 -3.97 7.30 -4.77
C ILE A 21 -4.31 8.67 -5.38
N PRO A 22 -4.93 9.59 -4.62
CA PRO A 22 -5.42 10.85 -5.16
C PRO A 22 -4.33 11.79 -5.68
N HIS A 23 -3.14 11.76 -5.07
CA HIS A 23 -2.01 12.61 -5.47
C HIS A 23 -0.69 12.09 -4.87
N TYR A 24 0.41 12.70 -5.30
CA TYR A 24 1.71 12.55 -4.68
C TYR A 24 2.20 13.92 -4.18
N LYS A 25 3.17 13.91 -3.26
CA LYS A 25 3.86 15.11 -2.80
C LYS A 25 5.37 14.88 -2.75
N ILE A 26 6.14 15.97 -2.85
CA ILE A 26 7.59 15.94 -2.68
C ILE A 26 7.90 16.18 -1.20
N LYS A 27 8.59 15.23 -0.56
CA LYS A 27 9.10 15.37 0.81
C LYS A 27 10.55 15.83 0.79
N ASP A 28 10.85 16.79 1.65
CA ASP A 28 12.19 17.36 1.89
C ASP A 28 12.91 17.83 0.62
N GLY A 29 12.17 18.14 -0.45
CA GLY A 29 12.72 18.45 -1.78
C GLY A 29 13.47 17.31 -2.46
N LYS A 30 13.43 16.08 -1.91
CA LYS A 30 14.30 14.97 -2.30
C LYS A 30 13.57 13.81 -2.95
N TYR A 31 12.40 13.42 -2.42
CA TYR A 31 11.72 12.21 -2.88
C TYR A 31 10.21 12.39 -2.92
N ALA A 32 9.59 11.76 -3.92
CA ALA A 32 8.14 11.69 -4.03
C ALA A 32 7.57 10.64 -3.06
N VAL A 33 6.49 11.01 -2.38
CA VAL A 33 5.64 10.08 -1.63
C VAL A 33 4.22 10.13 -2.17
N TYR A 34 3.64 8.96 -2.38
CA TYR A 34 2.26 8.78 -2.79
C TYR A 34 1.36 8.80 -1.56
N VAL A 35 0.31 9.61 -1.61
CA VAL A 35 -0.70 9.67 -0.58
C VAL A 35 -1.77 8.65 -0.93
N ILE A 36 -1.93 7.62 -0.11
CA ILE A 36 -2.87 6.52 -0.33
C ILE A 36 -3.99 6.66 0.69
N LYS A 37 -5.22 6.85 0.20
CA LYS A 37 -6.42 6.86 1.02
C LYS A 37 -7.02 5.46 1.03
N VAL A 38 -7.21 4.93 2.23
CA VAL A 38 -7.83 3.63 2.47
C VAL A 38 -9.11 3.86 3.25
N ALA A 39 -10.21 3.36 2.73
CA ALA A 39 -11.50 3.31 3.40
C ALA A 39 -11.94 1.86 3.48
N ILE A 40 -12.24 1.38 4.69
CA ILE A 40 -12.85 0.07 4.94
C ILE A 40 -14.04 0.34 5.87
N ASP A 41 -15.24 0.07 5.37
CA ASP A 41 -16.50 0.39 6.06
C ASP A 41 -16.56 1.87 6.48
N SER A 42 -16.62 2.16 7.78
CA SER A 42 -16.65 3.53 8.33
C SER A 42 -15.26 4.08 8.66
N ILE A 43 -14.20 3.27 8.56
CA ILE A 43 -12.85 3.64 8.97
C ILE A 43 -12.09 4.13 7.75
N ILE A 44 -11.63 5.38 7.81
CA ILE A 44 -10.87 6.02 6.76
C ILE A 44 -9.55 6.52 7.33
N TRP A 45 -8.46 6.13 6.69
CA TRP A 45 -7.13 6.63 7.03
C TRP A 45 -6.30 6.87 5.78
N THR A 46 -5.18 7.54 5.97
CA THR A 46 -4.25 7.86 4.90
C THR A 46 -2.87 7.36 5.28
N VAL A 47 -2.19 6.72 4.33
CA VAL A 47 -0.80 6.32 4.47
C VAL A 47 0.05 6.94 3.38
N GLU A 48 1.32 7.15 3.67
CA GLU A 48 2.29 7.65 2.70
C GLU A 48 3.30 6.56 2.38
N ARG A 49 3.54 6.33 1.08
CA ARG A 49 4.50 5.34 0.60
C ARG A 49 5.34 5.91 -0.54
N ARG A 50 6.62 5.55 -0.56
CA ARG A 50 7.51 5.81 -1.71
C ARG A 50 7.34 4.71 -2.74
N TYR A 51 7.75 5.01 -3.98
CA TYR A 51 7.81 4.00 -5.05
C TYR A 51 8.57 2.73 -4.62
N SER A 52 9.70 2.90 -3.90
CA SER A 52 10.50 1.79 -3.36
C SER A 52 9.74 0.86 -2.43
N ASP A 53 8.75 1.39 -1.69
CA ASP A 53 7.99 0.59 -0.74
C ASP A 53 7.03 -0.33 -1.48
N PHE A 54 6.49 0.12 -2.63
CA PHE A 54 5.72 -0.74 -3.54
C PHE A 54 6.60 -1.82 -4.17
N VAL A 55 7.83 -1.50 -4.56
CA VAL A 55 8.79 -2.49 -5.11
C VAL A 55 9.09 -3.59 -4.10
N ALA A 56 9.37 -3.23 -2.85
CA ALA A 56 9.61 -4.19 -1.79
C ALA A 56 8.39 -5.10 -1.55
N PHE A 57 7.19 -4.51 -1.58
CA PHE A 57 5.95 -5.27 -1.41
C PHE A 57 5.61 -6.17 -2.61
N ASP A 58 5.88 -5.73 -3.84
CA ASP A 58 5.67 -6.51 -5.06
C ASP A 58 6.55 -7.77 -5.08
N LEU A 59 7.81 -7.64 -4.63
CA LEU A 59 8.73 -8.76 -4.45
C LEU A 59 8.24 -9.75 -3.39
N GLN A 60 7.75 -9.27 -2.24
CA GLN A 60 7.23 -10.12 -1.18
C GLN A 60 5.93 -10.83 -1.59
N ARG A 61 5.03 -10.13 -2.29
CA ARG A 61 3.72 -10.67 -2.66
C ARG A 61 3.79 -11.70 -3.79
N PHE A 62 4.79 -11.61 -4.66
CA PHE A 62 4.93 -12.46 -5.83
C PHE A 62 6.35 -13.04 -5.93
N GLU A 63 6.75 -13.81 -4.92
CA GLU A 63 8.10 -14.42 -4.85
C GLU A 63 8.46 -15.23 -6.11
N ASP A 64 7.49 -15.93 -6.70
CA ASP A 64 7.70 -16.79 -7.88
C ASP A 64 7.78 -16.02 -9.22
N ARG A 65 7.61 -14.69 -9.22
CA ARG A 65 7.50 -13.92 -10.47
C ARG A 65 8.81 -13.27 -10.89
N LYS A 66 9.12 -13.40 -12.19
CA LYS A 66 10.33 -12.84 -12.83
C LYS A 66 10.21 -11.37 -13.24
N LYS A 67 9.01 -10.78 -13.23
CA LYS A 67 8.78 -9.40 -13.70
C LYS A 67 7.70 -8.70 -12.86
N SER A 68 8.02 -7.47 -12.45
CA SER A 68 7.12 -6.59 -11.71
C SER A 68 6.00 -6.03 -12.60
N PHE A 69 4.83 -5.80 -12.01
CA PHE A 69 3.70 -5.08 -12.63
C PHE A 69 3.70 -3.59 -12.32
N LEU A 70 4.66 -3.13 -11.51
CA LEU A 70 4.79 -1.72 -11.23
C LEU A 70 5.20 -0.97 -12.50
N PRO A 71 4.65 0.24 -12.75
CA PRO A 71 5.11 1.10 -13.83
C PRO A 71 6.62 1.32 -13.72
N PRO A 72 7.36 1.42 -14.85
CA PRO A 72 8.80 1.63 -14.78
C PRO A 72 9.14 2.89 -13.96
N LYS A 73 10.25 2.80 -13.22
CA LYS A 73 10.80 3.96 -12.53
C LYS A 73 11.38 4.91 -13.60
N ASN A 74 10.76 6.07 -13.76
CA ASN A 74 11.29 7.15 -14.59
C ASN A 74 12.51 7.81 -13.96
#